data_AF-A0A3B0YLJ7-F1
#
_entry.id   AF-A0A3B0YLJ7-F1
#
_cell.length_a   1.000
_cell.length_b   1.000
_cell.length_c   1.000
_cell.angle_alpha   90.00
_cell.angle_beta   90.00
_cell.angle_gamma   90.00
#
_symmetry.space_group_name_H-M   'P 1'
#
loop_
_entity.id
_entity.type
_entity.pdbx_description
1 polymer ?
#
loop_
_entity_poly.entity_id
_entity_poly.type
_entity_poly.pdbx_seq_one_letter_code
_entity_poly.pdbx_strand_id
1 'polypeptide(L)'
;MAGFRTQGPLSEELLVIEETRGVHGRHAVQGPIGAGSGGQHKSVTTGSTLSGWPRDITWKEFREINSRPEGEEEDAEIKVDITQPKKINIKRDHDTDELYLSSYTAKIKVTRKKSWAVKGEKTDALLAHEQVHFDIAGLAGRDMVRKLAALRTSSADELQAEVSTIIQKSDDEMSRISDLYDSFNETDHGRKHAAQDRWEHHIHHLIEANLPLSPVGHG
;
A
#
# COMPACT_ATOMS: atom_id res chain seq x y z
N MET A 1 -37.46 -40.10 -19.50
CA MET A 1 -37.53 -38.88 -18.67
C MET A 1 -36.24 -38.79 -17.88
N ALA A 2 -35.32 -37.93 -18.32
CA ALA A 2 -34.06 -37.69 -17.62
C ALA A 2 -34.26 -36.52 -16.67
N GLY A 3 -34.10 -36.77 -15.37
CA GLY A 3 -34.30 -35.80 -14.31
C GLY A 3 -33.22 -34.72 -14.32
N PHE A 4 -33.66 -33.46 -14.32
CA PHE A 4 -32.82 -32.32 -13.98
C PHE A 4 -32.41 -32.43 -12.50
N ARG A 5 -31.10 -32.61 -12.24
CA ARG A 5 -30.53 -32.37 -10.92
C ARG A 5 -30.35 -30.86 -10.75
N THR A 6 -31.03 -30.33 -9.75
CA THR A 6 -30.88 -28.99 -9.20
C THR A 6 -29.43 -28.74 -8.79
N GLN A 7 -28.84 -27.64 -9.27
CA GLN A 7 -27.58 -27.12 -8.74
C GLN A 7 -27.79 -26.74 -7.26
N GLY A 8 -26.95 -27.31 -6.38
CA GLY A 8 -26.89 -26.90 -4.98
C GLY A 8 -26.29 -25.49 -4.84
N PRO A 9 -26.46 -24.84 -3.67
CA PRO A 9 -25.90 -23.52 -3.43
C PRO A 9 -24.36 -23.56 -3.52
N LEU A 10 -23.79 -22.62 -4.26
CA LEU A 10 -22.35 -22.43 -4.36
C LEU A 10 -21.78 -22.17 -2.97
N SER A 11 -20.85 -23.04 -2.54
CA SER A 11 -20.13 -22.93 -1.28
C SER A 11 -19.33 -21.62 -1.24
N GLU A 12 -19.37 -20.92 -0.10
CA GLU A 12 -18.48 -19.78 0.16
C GLU A 12 -17.02 -20.26 0.11
N GLU A 13 -16.32 -19.94 -0.97
CA GLU A 13 -14.91 -20.26 -1.14
C GLU A 13 -14.05 -19.14 -0.53
N LEU A 14 -13.02 -19.51 0.22
CA LEU A 14 -12.15 -18.60 0.95
C LEU A 14 -10.82 -18.45 0.19
N LEU A 15 -10.44 -17.21 -0.12
CA LEU A 15 -9.10 -16.91 -0.61
C LEU A 15 -8.14 -16.79 0.58
N VAL A 16 -7.00 -17.48 0.54
CA VAL A 16 -5.92 -17.31 1.53
C VAL A 16 -4.92 -16.32 0.97
N ILE A 17 -4.75 -15.20 1.66
CA ILE A 17 -3.72 -14.21 1.31
C ILE A 17 -2.49 -14.54 2.12
N GLU A 18 -1.44 -15.01 1.45
CA GLU A 18 -0.14 -15.19 2.09
C GLU A 18 0.45 -13.82 2.44
N GLU A 19 1.04 -13.69 3.63
CA GLU A 19 1.75 -12.47 4.03
C GLU A 19 2.94 -12.28 3.09
N THR A 20 2.90 -11.26 2.22
CA THR A 20 4.09 -10.77 1.53
C THR A 20 5.05 -10.27 2.59
N ARG A 21 6.03 -11.09 2.95
CA ARG A 21 7.20 -10.61 3.68
C ARG A 21 7.98 -9.76 2.70
N GLY A 22 7.99 -8.45 2.90
CA GLY A 22 8.88 -7.55 2.16
C GLY A 22 10.32 -8.02 2.30
N VAL A 23 10.83 -8.71 1.27
CA VAL A 23 12.23 -9.13 1.15
C VAL A 23 12.87 -8.13 0.20
N HIS A 24 13.76 -7.30 0.75
CA HIS A 24 14.70 -6.53 -0.05
C HIS A 24 15.62 -7.50 -0.79
N GLY A 25 15.55 -7.49 -2.12
CA GLY A 25 16.40 -8.29 -3.00
C GLY A 25 16.30 -7.75 -4.42
N ARG A 26 17.36 -7.05 -4.85
CA ARG A 26 17.54 -6.48 -6.19
C ARG A 26 17.27 -7.54 -7.28
N HIS A 27 16.52 -7.18 -8.33
CA HIS A 27 16.86 -7.42 -9.75
C HIS A 27 15.74 -6.87 -10.66
N ALA A 28 16.16 -6.14 -11.69
CA ALA A 28 15.31 -5.46 -12.66
C ALA A 28 14.61 -6.41 -13.64
N VAL A 29 13.36 -6.12 -13.98
CA VAL A 29 12.77 -6.45 -15.29
C VAL A 29 11.90 -5.26 -15.75
N GLN A 30 12.15 -4.84 -16.99
CA GLN A 30 11.56 -3.67 -17.65
C GLN A 30 10.58 -4.13 -18.73
N GLY A 31 9.42 -3.46 -18.84
CA GLY A 31 8.58 -3.39 -20.06
C GLY A 31 7.09 -3.74 -19.88
N PRO A 32 6.20 -3.30 -20.79
CA PRO A 32 6.08 -1.95 -21.35
C PRO A 32 4.72 -1.28 -21.04
N ILE A 33 4.70 0.02 -21.24
CA ILE A 33 3.55 0.93 -21.21
C ILE A 33 2.64 0.67 -22.42
N GLY A 34 1.32 0.64 -22.19
CA GLY A 34 0.33 0.97 -23.23
C GLY A 34 -1.01 0.23 -23.10
N ALA A 35 -2.08 0.97 -22.78
CA ALA A 35 -3.39 0.93 -23.45
C ALA A 35 -4.43 1.68 -22.62
N GLY A 36 -5.00 2.75 -23.19
CA GLY A 36 -6.21 3.39 -22.66
C GLY A 36 -7.47 2.68 -23.14
N SER A 37 -8.56 2.85 -22.40
CA SER A 37 -9.86 3.31 -22.90
C SER A 37 -10.83 3.36 -21.72
N GLY A 38 -11.41 4.54 -21.50
CA GLY A 38 -12.39 4.75 -20.45
C GLY A 38 -13.69 4.01 -20.75
N GLY A 39 -13.96 2.95 -19.98
CA GLY A 39 -15.29 2.42 -19.74
C GLY A 39 -15.76 2.89 -18.37
N GLN A 40 -16.83 3.68 -18.33
CA GLN A 40 -17.48 4.04 -17.06
C GLN A 40 -18.13 2.80 -16.45
N HIS A 41 -17.42 2.13 -15.55
CA HIS A 41 -18.05 1.24 -14.58
C HIS A 41 -18.41 2.06 -13.34
N LYS A 42 -19.71 2.16 -13.06
CA LYS A 42 -20.24 2.77 -11.85
C LYS A 42 -19.58 2.12 -10.64
N SER A 43 -18.74 2.90 -9.97
CA SER A 43 -17.98 2.51 -8.78
C SER A 43 -18.91 2.19 -7.62
N VAL A 44 -19.36 0.94 -7.50
CA VAL A 44 -19.98 0.45 -6.26
C VAL A 44 -18.84 0.06 -5.32
N THR A 45 -18.24 1.08 -4.69
CA THR A 45 -17.16 0.94 -3.71
C THR A 45 -17.73 1.11 -2.31
N THR A 46 -18.44 0.11 -1.79
CA THR A 46 -19.05 0.26 -0.45
C THR A 46 -18.86 -0.95 0.43
N GLY A 47 -17.60 -1.34 0.66
CA GLY A 47 -17.34 -2.26 1.76
C GLY A 47 -15.88 -2.42 2.17
N SER A 48 -14.95 -2.45 1.22
CA SER A 48 -13.54 -2.56 1.58
C SER A 48 -12.97 -1.23 2.05
N THR A 49 -12.23 -1.27 3.16
CA THR A 49 -11.74 -0.06 3.85
C THR A 49 -10.26 -0.18 4.22
N LEU A 50 -9.62 0.96 4.44
CA LEU A 50 -8.31 1.06 5.06
C LEU A 50 -8.48 1.69 6.44
N SER A 51 -7.76 1.18 7.44
CA SER A 51 -7.73 1.74 8.79
C SER A 51 -6.30 2.00 9.25
N GLY A 52 -6.14 2.83 10.29
CA GLY A 52 -4.83 3.20 10.83
C GLY A 52 -4.16 4.37 10.12
N TRP A 53 -4.79 4.92 9.07
CA TRP A 53 -4.35 6.07 8.27
C TRP A 53 -5.60 6.78 7.68
N PRO A 54 -5.61 8.12 7.51
CA PRO A 54 -4.55 9.08 7.84
C PRO A 54 -4.51 9.46 9.32
N ARG A 55 -3.31 9.81 9.81
CA ARG A 55 -3.06 10.36 11.16
C ARG A 55 -1.61 10.82 11.30
N ASP A 56 -1.35 11.55 12.36
CA ASP A 56 0.02 11.89 12.76
C ASP A 56 0.70 10.71 13.48
N ILE A 57 1.97 10.50 13.20
CA ILE A 57 2.86 9.61 13.96
C ILE A 57 3.46 10.36 15.15
N THR A 58 3.95 9.60 16.13
CA THR A 58 4.67 10.19 17.27
C THR A 58 5.90 9.38 17.62
N TRP A 59 6.87 10.03 18.29
CA TRP A 59 8.07 9.35 18.80
C TRP A 59 7.80 8.15 19.73
N LYS A 60 6.57 7.98 20.26
CA LYS A 60 6.19 6.79 21.04
C LYS A 60 6.17 5.51 20.19
N GLU A 61 6.01 5.65 18.87
CA GLU A 61 5.98 4.55 17.91
C GLU A 61 7.37 4.08 17.51
N PHE A 62 8.42 4.78 17.95
CA PHE A 62 9.81 4.46 17.68
C PHE A 62 10.48 3.88 18.94
N ARG A 63 11.45 3.00 18.73
CA ARG A 63 12.42 2.67 19.77
C ARG A 63 13.51 3.72 19.79
N GLU A 64 13.94 4.11 20.97
CA GLU A 64 15.16 4.91 21.09
C GLU A 64 16.37 3.97 21.08
N ILE A 65 17.36 4.29 20.26
CA ILE A 65 18.64 3.56 20.18
C ILE A 65 19.79 4.52 20.49
N ASN A 66 20.90 3.98 21.02
CA ASN A 66 22.02 4.81 21.49
C ASN A 66 22.93 5.31 20.36
N SER A 67 22.94 4.62 19.22
CA SER A 67 23.76 4.94 18.07
C SER A 67 23.07 4.48 16.80
N ARG A 68 23.29 5.20 15.70
CA ARG A 68 22.85 4.84 14.36
C ARG A 68 23.29 3.41 14.00
N PRO A 69 22.43 2.57 13.38
CA PRO A 69 22.83 1.26 12.91
C PRO A 69 23.90 1.35 11.82
N GLU A 70 24.73 0.31 11.69
CA GLU A 70 25.77 0.27 10.66
C GLU A 70 25.15 0.27 9.25
N GLY A 71 25.65 1.15 8.38
CA GLY A 71 25.17 1.28 7.00
C GLY A 71 24.01 2.25 6.81
N GLU A 72 23.41 2.74 7.90
CA GLU A 72 22.36 3.76 7.83
C GLU A 72 22.97 5.16 7.78
N GLU A 73 22.35 6.04 6.99
CA GLU A 73 22.71 7.47 6.93
C GLU A 73 21.76 8.35 7.74
N GLU A 74 20.65 7.77 8.22
CA GLU A 74 19.54 8.45 8.88
C GLU A 74 19.65 8.48 10.40
N ASP A 75 18.96 9.43 11.02
CA ASP A 75 18.83 9.51 12.48
C ASP A 75 17.50 8.93 13.01
N ALA A 76 16.62 8.51 12.11
CA ALA A 76 15.44 7.69 12.41
C ALA A 76 15.11 6.79 11.22
N GLU A 77 14.28 5.76 11.49
CA GLU A 77 13.66 4.95 10.45
C GLU A 77 12.29 4.51 10.95
N ILE A 78 11.25 4.81 10.18
CA ILE A 78 9.92 4.25 10.37
C ILE A 78 9.75 2.99 9.53
N LYS A 79 9.11 1.98 10.13
CA LYS A 79 8.72 0.77 9.40
C LYS A 79 7.22 0.63 9.43
N VAL A 80 6.61 0.67 8.25
CA VAL A 80 5.16 0.62 8.07
C VAL A 80 4.80 -0.60 7.25
N ASP A 81 3.81 -1.36 7.72
CA ASP A 81 3.28 -2.54 7.04
C ASP A 81 1.82 -2.30 6.62
N ILE A 82 1.47 -2.73 5.41
CA ILE A 82 0.09 -2.84 4.94
C ILE A 82 -0.39 -4.26 5.24
N THR A 83 -1.30 -4.41 6.19
CA THR A 83 -1.79 -5.73 6.64
C THR A 83 -3.20 -6.00 6.17
N GLN A 84 -3.47 -7.24 5.79
CA GLN A 84 -4.77 -7.71 5.31
C GLN A 84 -5.28 -8.88 6.17
N PRO A 85 -6.59 -9.17 6.17
CA PRO A 85 -7.08 -10.41 6.77
C PRO A 85 -6.45 -11.62 6.08
N LYS A 86 -6.07 -12.63 6.86
CA LYS A 86 -5.49 -13.89 6.33
C LYS A 86 -6.42 -14.62 5.36
N LYS A 87 -7.73 -14.37 5.48
CA LYS A 87 -8.75 -14.95 4.63
C LYS A 87 -9.79 -13.90 4.25
N ILE A 88 -10.20 -13.91 2.99
CA ILE A 88 -11.28 -13.08 2.47
C ILE A 88 -12.22 -14.00 1.68
N ASN A 89 -13.53 -13.88 1.89
CA ASN A 89 -14.49 -14.69 1.14
C ASN A 89 -14.55 -14.20 -0.30
N ILE A 90 -14.69 -15.13 -1.25
CA ILE A 90 -14.97 -14.85 -2.65
C ILE A 90 -16.48 -14.85 -2.84
N LYS A 91 -16.97 -13.90 -3.63
CA LYS A 91 -18.35 -13.82 -4.09
C LYS A 91 -18.39 -13.92 -5.60
N ARG A 92 -19.55 -14.31 -6.12
CA ARG A 92 -19.85 -14.39 -7.55
C ARG A 92 -20.93 -13.37 -7.86
N ASP A 93 -20.73 -12.59 -8.90
CA ASP A 93 -21.76 -11.72 -9.46
C ASP A 93 -22.75 -12.58 -10.26
N HIS A 94 -24.05 -12.47 -9.94
CA HIS A 94 -25.06 -13.32 -10.58
C HIS A 94 -25.38 -12.90 -12.02
N ASP A 95 -25.07 -11.67 -12.40
CA ASP A 95 -25.36 -11.14 -13.73
C ASP A 95 -24.18 -11.35 -14.68
N THR A 96 -22.94 -11.17 -14.19
CA THR A 96 -21.73 -11.29 -15.02
C THR A 96 -21.01 -12.64 -14.89
N ASP A 97 -21.38 -13.46 -13.91
CA ASP A 97 -20.69 -14.71 -13.54
C ASP A 97 -19.22 -14.50 -13.10
N GLU A 98 -18.81 -13.26 -12.83
CA GLU A 98 -17.46 -12.92 -12.38
C GLU A 98 -17.29 -13.11 -10.87
N LEU A 99 -16.08 -13.49 -10.47
CA LEU A 99 -15.67 -13.62 -9.08
C LEU A 99 -15.04 -12.32 -8.56
N TYR A 100 -15.27 -12.04 -7.27
CA TYR A 100 -14.75 -10.86 -6.59
C TYR A 100 -14.56 -11.08 -5.10
N LEU A 101 -13.75 -10.23 -4.47
CA LEU A 101 -13.56 -10.26 -3.03
C LEU A 101 -14.75 -9.65 -2.29
N SER A 102 -15.23 -10.35 -1.26
CA SER A 102 -16.11 -9.77 -0.24
C SER A 102 -15.43 -8.60 0.48
N SER A 103 -16.24 -7.75 1.14
CA SER A 103 -15.75 -6.58 1.87
C SER A 103 -14.77 -6.96 2.98
N TYR A 104 -13.68 -6.20 3.10
CA TYR A 104 -12.63 -6.43 4.09
C TYR A 104 -12.00 -5.12 4.58
N THR A 105 -11.29 -5.15 5.71
CA THR A 105 -10.50 -4.01 6.18
C THR A 105 -9.02 -4.33 6.15
N ALA A 106 -8.26 -3.58 5.36
CA ALA A 106 -6.80 -3.53 5.46
C ALA A 106 -6.38 -2.53 6.55
N LYS A 107 -5.16 -2.68 7.09
CA LYS A 107 -4.63 -1.78 8.12
C LYS A 107 -3.21 -1.34 7.82
N ILE A 108 -2.98 -0.04 7.96
CA ILE A 108 -1.64 0.54 8.05
C ILE A 108 -1.16 0.40 9.50
N LYS A 109 0.05 -0.14 9.68
CA LYS A 109 0.61 -0.38 11.02
C LYS A 109 2.08 -0.01 11.06
N VAL A 110 2.44 0.86 12.01
CA VAL A 110 3.84 1.08 12.37
C VAL A 110 4.34 -0.11 13.18
N THR A 111 5.40 -0.76 12.69
CA THR A 111 6.07 -1.84 13.38
C THR A 111 7.16 -1.29 14.27
N ARG A 112 6.76 -0.82 15.46
CA ARG A 112 7.66 -0.25 16.49
C ARG A 112 8.91 -1.06 16.78
N LYS A 113 8.85 -2.39 16.68
CA LYS A 113 10.03 -3.26 16.89
C LYS A 113 11.11 -3.08 15.82
N LYS A 114 10.75 -2.57 14.65
CA LYS A 114 11.64 -2.27 13.53
C LYS A 114 11.89 -0.77 13.39
N SER A 115 10.97 0.08 13.86
CA SER A 115 11.17 1.54 13.86
C SER A 115 12.10 2.00 14.98
N TRP A 116 12.99 2.93 14.68
CA TRP A 116 13.99 3.45 15.62
C TRP A 116 14.30 4.93 15.41
N ALA A 117 14.84 5.58 16.43
CA ALA A 117 15.37 6.95 16.38
C ALA A 117 16.60 7.05 17.28
N VAL A 118 17.66 7.73 16.82
CA VAL A 118 18.87 7.95 17.59
C VAL A 118 18.57 8.88 18.77
N LYS A 119 19.06 8.49 19.94
CA LYS A 119 18.92 9.27 21.16
C LYS A 119 19.59 10.64 21.00
N GLY A 120 18.81 11.70 21.17
CA GLY A 120 19.28 13.09 21.06
C GLY A 120 18.94 13.75 19.73
N GLU A 121 18.60 12.99 18.69
CA GLU A 121 18.35 13.50 17.33
C GLU A 121 16.87 13.74 17.02
N LYS A 122 15.98 13.47 17.98
CA LYS A 122 14.54 13.66 17.83
C LYS A 122 14.20 15.15 17.70
N THR A 123 13.81 15.55 16.50
CA THR A 123 13.35 16.90 16.19
C THR A 123 11.99 16.83 15.49
N ASP A 124 11.25 17.95 15.46
CA ASP A 124 9.99 18.02 14.71
C ASP A 124 10.22 17.83 13.21
N ALA A 125 11.34 18.34 12.68
CA ALA A 125 11.73 18.15 11.28
C ALA A 125 12.00 16.68 10.94
N LEU A 126 12.71 15.95 11.80
CA LEU A 126 12.94 14.52 11.59
C LEU A 126 11.62 13.73 11.70
N LEU A 127 10.72 14.10 12.62
CA LEU A 127 9.41 13.44 12.72
C LEU A 127 8.54 13.71 11.48
N ALA A 128 8.60 14.94 10.93
CA ALA A 128 7.92 15.30 9.69
C ALA A 128 8.46 14.49 8.49
N HIS A 129 9.77 14.25 8.44
CA HIS A 129 10.38 13.38 7.44
C HIS A 129 9.80 11.95 7.52
N GLU A 130 9.75 11.36 8.71
CA GLU A 130 9.17 10.03 8.93
C GLU A 130 7.65 9.99 8.68
N GLN A 131 6.95 11.11 8.87
CA GLN A 131 5.51 11.23 8.58
C GLN A 131 5.24 11.06 7.08
N VAL A 132 6.10 11.59 6.21
CA VAL A 132 5.96 11.42 4.76
C VAL A 132 6.08 9.94 4.36
N HIS A 133 7.03 9.19 4.93
CA HIS A 133 7.12 7.74 4.72
C HIS A 133 5.85 6.99 5.18
N PHE A 134 5.28 7.40 6.32
CA PHE A 134 4.01 6.86 6.80
C PHE A 134 2.85 7.13 5.85
N ASP A 135 2.79 8.34 5.29
CA ASP A 135 1.74 8.73 4.37
C ASP A 135 1.88 8.10 2.98
N ILE A 136 3.10 7.89 2.48
CA ILE A 136 3.37 7.10 1.28
C ILE A 136 2.79 5.68 1.45
N ALA A 137 3.06 5.02 2.58
CA ALA A 137 2.51 3.70 2.88
C ALA A 137 0.97 3.71 2.99
N GLY A 138 0.40 4.76 3.57
CA GLY A 138 -1.04 4.97 3.64
C GLY A 138 -1.72 5.11 2.28
N LEU A 139 -1.15 5.94 1.41
CA LEU A 139 -1.62 6.12 0.03
C LEU A 139 -1.49 4.81 -0.78
N ALA A 140 -0.37 4.10 -0.66
CA ALA A 140 -0.17 2.79 -1.30
C ALA A 140 -1.23 1.78 -0.84
N GLY A 141 -1.48 1.68 0.47
CA GLY A 141 -2.52 0.81 1.01
C GLY A 141 -3.93 1.19 0.55
N ARG A 142 -4.23 2.48 0.43
CA ARG A 142 -5.53 2.97 -0.07
C ARG A 142 -5.73 2.56 -1.52
N ASP A 143 -4.70 2.74 -2.35
CA ASP A 143 -4.75 2.42 -3.77
C ASP A 143 -4.81 0.91 -4.01
N MET A 144 -4.10 0.12 -3.20
CA MET A 144 -4.23 -1.34 -3.16
C MET A 144 -5.68 -1.77 -2.88
N VAL A 145 -6.30 -1.22 -1.83
CA VAL A 145 -7.70 -1.54 -1.47
C VAL A 145 -8.67 -1.20 -2.61
N ARG A 146 -8.45 -0.09 -3.31
CA ARG A 146 -9.27 0.29 -4.48
C ARG A 146 -9.14 -0.70 -5.62
N LYS A 147 -7.90 -1.07 -5.98
CA LYS A 147 -7.62 -2.03 -7.05
C LYS A 147 -8.27 -3.38 -6.75
N LEU A 148 -8.09 -3.89 -5.53
CA LEU A 148 -8.67 -5.14 -5.07
C LEU A 148 -10.21 -5.12 -5.00
N ALA A 149 -10.81 -3.99 -4.60
CA ALA A 149 -12.27 -3.86 -4.57
C ALA A 149 -12.89 -3.84 -5.98
N ALA A 150 -12.17 -3.29 -6.97
CA ALA A 150 -12.57 -3.25 -8.36
C ALA A 150 -12.29 -4.56 -9.13
N LEU A 151 -11.45 -5.44 -8.60
CA LEU A 151 -11.05 -6.68 -9.25
C LEU A 151 -12.24 -7.60 -9.50
N ARG A 152 -12.39 -8.04 -10.75
CA ARG A 152 -13.33 -9.04 -11.23
C ARG A 152 -12.59 -10.02 -12.13
N THR A 153 -12.81 -11.31 -11.97
CA THR A 153 -12.16 -12.36 -12.77
C THR A 153 -13.13 -13.48 -13.09
N SER A 154 -12.81 -14.33 -14.07
CA SER A 154 -13.71 -15.44 -14.45
C SER A 154 -13.45 -16.72 -13.64
N SER A 155 -12.34 -16.80 -12.91
CA SER A 155 -11.95 -17.98 -12.13
C SER A 155 -11.25 -17.64 -10.82
N ALA A 156 -11.28 -18.58 -9.87
CA ALA A 156 -10.66 -18.41 -8.55
C ALA A 156 -9.13 -18.36 -8.65
N ASP A 157 -8.53 -19.14 -9.54
CA ASP A 157 -7.08 -19.13 -9.78
C ASP A 157 -6.60 -17.78 -10.34
N GLU A 158 -7.35 -17.23 -11.30
CA GLU A 158 -7.08 -15.89 -11.84
C GLU A 158 -7.28 -14.82 -10.75
N LEU A 159 -8.33 -14.93 -9.94
CA LEU A 159 -8.55 -14.02 -8.82
C LEU A 159 -7.36 -14.04 -7.86
N GLN A 160 -6.90 -15.23 -7.47
CA GLN A 160 -5.75 -15.39 -6.59
C GLN A 160 -4.48 -14.77 -7.18
N ALA A 161 -4.21 -15.01 -8.47
CA ALA A 161 -3.04 -14.48 -9.15
C ALA A 161 -3.04 -12.94 -9.23
N GLU A 162 -4.19 -12.35 -9.58
CA GLU A 162 -4.36 -10.90 -9.65
C GLU A 162 -4.30 -10.23 -8.27
N VAL A 163 -4.88 -10.85 -7.24
CA VAL A 163 -4.75 -10.38 -5.85
C VAL A 163 -3.28 -10.32 -5.45
N SER A 164 -2.52 -11.41 -5.64
CA SER A 164 -1.09 -11.45 -5.32
C SER A 164 -0.31 -10.39 -6.11
N THR A 165 -0.64 -10.21 -7.39
CA THR A 165 0.00 -9.20 -8.26
C THR A 165 -0.28 -7.78 -7.78
N ILE A 166 -1.51 -7.45 -7.40
CA ILE A 166 -1.89 -6.12 -6.91
C ILE A 166 -1.18 -5.81 -5.60
N ILE A 167 -1.09 -6.78 -4.69
CA ILE A 167 -0.40 -6.61 -3.41
C ILE A 167 1.09 -6.34 -3.66
N GLN A 168 1.76 -7.21 -4.44
CA GLN A 168 3.18 -7.04 -4.74
C GLN A 168 3.48 -5.70 -5.41
N LYS A 169 2.69 -5.31 -6.42
CA LYS A 169 2.86 -4.00 -7.09
C LYS A 169 2.63 -2.81 -6.16
N SER A 170 1.77 -2.96 -5.16
CA SER A 170 1.52 -1.88 -4.18
C SER A 170 2.69 -1.75 -3.20
N ASP A 171 3.27 -2.88 -2.77
CA ASP A 171 4.47 -2.90 -1.93
C ASP A 171 5.71 -2.37 -2.69
N ASP A 172 5.85 -2.74 -3.96
CA ASP A 172 6.94 -2.27 -4.83
C ASP A 172 6.84 -0.76 -5.06
N GLU A 173 5.63 -0.24 -5.33
CA GLU A 173 5.42 1.19 -5.57
C GLU A 173 5.63 2.03 -4.31
N MET A 174 5.18 1.53 -3.15
CA MET A 174 5.48 2.14 -1.85
C MET A 174 6.99 2.26 -1.65
N SER A 175 7.71 1.15 -1.81
CA SER A 175 9.16 1.12 -1.60
C SER A 175 9.88 2.04 -2.59
N ARG A 176 9.51 1.98 -3.88
CA ARG A 176 10.09 2.81 -4.94
C ARG A 176 9.92 4.31 -4.66
N ILE A 177 8.76 4.73 -4.15
CA ILE A 177 8.49 6.14 -3.87
C ILE A 177 9.18 6.60 -2.58
N SER A 178 9.21 5.76 -1.54
CA SER A 178 10.02 6.03 -0.34
C SER A 178 11.51 6.18 -0.68
N ASP A 179 12.08 5.26 -1.46
CA ASP A 179 13.48 5.32 -1.90
C ASP A 179 13.76 6.57 -2.75
N LEU A 180 12.82 6.94 -3.62
CA LEU A 180 12.94 8.16 -4.41
C LEU A 180 12.94 9.39 -3.50
N TYR A 181 11.99 9.47 -2.59
CA TYR A 181 11.86 10.57 -1.64
C TYR A 181 13.14 10.78 -0.81
N ASP A 182 13.77 9.70 -0.34
CA ASP A 182 15.02 9.76 0.42
C ASP A 182 16.24 10.09 -0.43
N SER A 183 16.17 9.82 -1.74
CA SER A 183 17.32 9.92 -2.62
C SER A 183 17.99 11.30 -2.59
N PHE A 184 19.30 11.31 -2.87
CA PHE A 184 20.08 12.54 -2.95
C PHE A 184 19.46 13.60 -3.87
N ASN A 185 18.73 13.23 -4.93
CA ASN A 185 18.14 14.21 -5.85
C ASN A 185 16.83 14.81 -5.35
N GLU A 186 16.18 14.17 -4.38
CA GLU A 186 14.94 14.64 -3.76
C GLU A 186 15.24 15.30 -2.41
N THR A 187 14.99 14.61 -1.29
CA THR A 187 15.18 15.21 0.03
C THR A 187 16.56 15.01 0.60
N ASP A 188 17.36 14.09 0.04
CA ASP A 188 18.63 13.64 0.64
C ASP A 188 18.40 13.35 2.13
N HIS A 189 17.55 12.35 2.40
CA HIS A 189 17.29 11.91 3.77
C HIS A 189 16.78 13.08 4.66
N GLY A 190 15.86 13.89 4.11
CA GLY A 190 15.30 15.08 4.78
C GLY A 190 16.22 16.30 4.89
N ARG A 191 17.48 16.25 4.43
CA ARG A 191 18.46 17.36 4.55
C ARG A 191 18.15 18.55 3.66
N LYS A 192 17.43 18.34 2.56
CA LYS A 192 17.02 19.39 1.61
C LYS A 192 15.65 19.92 1.99
N HIS A 193 15.60 20.85 2.94
CA HIS A 193 14.35 21.44 3.46
C HIS A 193 13.37 21.91 2.36
N ALA A 194 13.85 22.62 1.33
CA ALA A 194 12.96 23.06 0.26
C ALA A 194 12.36 21.90 -0.57
N ALA A 195 13.06 20.75 -0.64
CA ALA A 195 12.52 19.55 -1.29
C ALA A 195 11.57 18.79 -0.35
N GLN A 196 11.92 18.70 0.93
CA GLN A 196 11.06 18.19 2.00
C GLN A 196 9.68 18.89 1.97
N ASP A 197 9.66 20.23 1.97
CA ASP A 197 8.43 21.03 1.92
C ASP A 197 7.59 20.73 0.67
N ARG A 198 8.23 20.47 -0.48
CA ARG A 198 7.53 20.12 -1.72
C ARG A 198 6.89 18.75 -1.64
N TRP A 199 7.60 17.77 -1.08
CA TRP A 199 7.09 16.42 -0.88
C TRP A 199 5.93 16.41 0.12
N GLU A 200 6.04 17.12 1.24
CA GLU A 200 4.95 17.25 2.21
C GLU A 200 3.68 17.85 1.56
N HIS A 201 3.81 18.97 0.83
CA HIS A 201 2.67 19.55 0.11
C HIS A 201 2.07 18.59 -0.92
N HIS A 202 2.91 17.90 -1.69
CA HIS A 202 2.45 16.98 -2.72
C HIS A 202 1.70 15.79 -2.11
N ILE A 203 2.27 15.16 -1.08
CA ILE A 203 1.64 14.02 -0.39
C ILE A 203 0.33 14.46 0.27
N HIS A 204 0.30 15.59 0.99
CA HIS A 204 -0.94 16.13 1.53
C HIS A 204 -1.99 16.40 0.45
N HIS A 205 -1.58 16.95 -0.70
CA HIS A 205 -2.49 17.15 -1.82
C HIS A 205 -3.07 15.82 -2.33
N LEU A 206 -2.27 14.76 -2.50
CA LEU A 206 -2.78 13.45 -2.91
C LEU A 206 -3.78 12.85 -1.91
N ILE A 207 -3.60 13.14 -0.61
CA ILE A 207 -4.52 12.73 0.45
C ILE A 207 -5.84 13.50 0.33
N GLU A 208 -5.78 14.83 0.36
CA GLU A 208 -6.95 15.71 0.38
C GLU A 208 -7.76 15.65 -0.92
N ALA A 209 -7.07 15.66 -2.07
CA ALA A 209 -7.69 15.55 -3.38
C ALA A 209 -8.02 14.10 -3.76
N ASN A 210 -7.70 13.15 -2.88
CA ASN A 210 -8.02 11.74 -3.04
C ASN A 210 -7.41 11.08 -4.30
N LEU A 211 -6.28 11.62 -4.77
CA LEU A 211 -5.56 11.23 -5.98
C LEU A 211 -4.63 10.04 -5.71
N PRO A 212 -4.39 9.15 -6.69
CA PRO A 212 -3.47 8.01 -6.54
C PRO A 212 -2.07 8.42 -6.10
N LEU A 213 -1.38 7.53 -5.39
CA LEU A 213 0.02 7.69 -5.04
C LEU A 213 0.84 7.94 -6.31
N SER A 214 1.61 9.02 -6.30
CA SER A 214 2.54 9.36 -7.36
C SER A 214 3.72 10.14 -6.77
N PRO A 215 4.91 10.09 -7.39
CA PRO A 215 6.01 10.95 -6.97
C PRO A 215 5.72 12.43 -7.31
N VAL A 216 6.52 13.33 -6.73
CA VAL A 216 6.54 14.74 -7.15
C VAL A 216 6.94 14.81 -8.63
N GLY A 217 6.20 15.58 -9.43
CA GLY A 217 6.53 15.82 -10.83
C GLY A 217 7.68 16.81 -10.97
N HIS A 218 8.68 16.47 -11.79
CA HIS A 218 9.70 17.42 -12.23
C HIS A 218 9.22 18.06 -13.54
N GLY A 219 8.89 19.35 -13.48
CA GLY A 219 8.50 20.15 -14.64
C GLY A 219 9.68 20.58 -15.51
#